data_AF-W1YR25-F1
#
_entry.id   AF-W1YR25-F1
#
_cell.length_a   1.000
_cell.length_b   1.000
_cell.length_c   1.000
_cell.angle_alpha   90.00
_cell.angle_beta   90.00
_cell.angle_gamma   90.00
#
_symmetry.space_group_name_H-M   'P 1'
#
loop_
_entity.id
_entity.type
_entity.pdbx_description
1 polymer ?
#
loop_
_entity_poly.entity_id
_entity_poly.type
_entity_poly.pdbx_seq_one_letter_code
_entity_poly.pdbx_strand_id
1 'polypeptide(L)' 'MSESSPLEVHVLASGSKGNCTVIKKGNSVILHDVGISCRRIVNGLKELHIDMAQVEGIFIS' A
#
# COMPACT_ATOMS: atom_id res chain seq x y z
N MET A 1 -24.67 11.57 -9.30
CA MET A 1 -23.78 10.46 -9.69
C MET A 1 -22.66 10.44 -8.66
N SER A 2 -22.61 9.44 -7.80
CA SER A 2 -21.53 9.29 -6.83
C SER A 2 -20.24 8.99 -7.59
N GLU A 3 -19.31 9.95 -7.66
CA GLU A 3 -18.00 9.71 -8.22
C GLU A 3 -17.33 8.58 -7.44
N SER A 4 -17.06 7.46 -8.12
CA SER A 4 -16.22 6.41 -7.55
C SER A 4 -14.82 6.98 -7.46
N SER A 5 -14.25 7.02 -6.25
CA SER A 5 -12.83 7.34 -6.08
C SER A 5 -11.97 6.44 -6.99
N PRO A 6 -10.94 6.99 -7.67
CA PRO A 6 -10.09 6.22 -8.55
C PRO A 6 -9.33 5.13 -7.77
N LEU A 7 -9.03 4.03 -8.45
CA LEU A 7 -8.12 3.00 -7.92
C LEU A 7 -6.68 3.47 -8.14
N GLU A 8 -5.92 3.57 -7.06
CA GLU A 8 -4.49 3.89 -7.08
C GLU A 8 -3.68 2.64 -6.76
N VAL A 9 -2.58 2.43 -7.49
CA VAL A 9 -1.65 1.32 -7.27
C VAL A 9 -0.23 1.87 -7.22
N HIS A 10 0.46 1.65 -6.12
CA HIS A 10 1.82 2.13 -5.89
C HIS A 10 2.73 0.96 -5.55
N VAL A 11 3.88 0.85 -6.21
CA VAL A 11 4.86 -0.21 -5.93
C VAL A 11 5.95 0.37 -5.03
N LEU A 12 5.95 -0.01 -3.75
CA LEU A 12 7.00 0.40 -2.80
C LEU A 12 8.28 -0.42 -3.00
N ALA A 13 8.14 -1.68 -3.41
CA ALA A 13 9.26 -2.53 -3.77
C ALA A 13 8.83 -3.61 -4.77
N SER A 14 9.73 -3.91 -5.70
CA SER A 14 9.62 -5.04 -6.63
C SER A 14 11.02 -5.58 -6.89
N GLY A 15 11.35 -6.75 -6.33
CA GLY A 15 12.67 -7.36 -6.52
C GLY A 15 13.07 -8.37 -5.43
N SER A 16 14.31 -8.87 -5.54
CA SER A 16 14.84 -9.97 -4.69
C SER A 16 14.89 -9.67 -3.19
N LYS A 17 14.78 -8.40 -2.80
CA LYS A 17 14.75 -7.95 -1.39
C LYS A 17 13.32 -7.89 -0.83
N GLY A 18 12.35 -8.47 -1.54
CA GLY A 18 10.95 -8.47 -1.21
C GLY A 18 10.14 -7.48 -2.03
N ASN A 19 8.85 -7.77 -2.15
CA ASN A 19 7.88 -6.90 -2.80
C ASN A 19 7.13 -6.06 -1.77
N CYS A 20 6.38 -5.07 -2.24
CA CYS A 20 5.25 -4.48 -1.51
C CYS A 20 4.51 -3.55 -2.46
N THR A 21 3.23 -3.81 -2.65
CA THR A 21 2.33 -2.97 -3.45
C THR A 21 1.22 -2.41 -2.57
N VAL A 22 1.01 -1.10 -2.63
CA VAL A 22 -0.12 -0.42 -2.00
C VAL A 22 -1.25 -0.34 -3.02
N ILE A 23 -2.44 -0.75 -2.62
CA ILE A 23 -3.67 -0.57 -3.40
C ILE A 23 -4.60 0.31 -2.58
N LYS A 24 -5.00 1.46 -3.14
CA LYS A 24 -5.85 2.44 -2.47
C LYS A 24 -7.08 2.78 -3.31
N LYS A 25 -8.24 2.88 -2.66
CA LYS A 25 -9.48 3.35 -3.28
C LYS A 25 -10.24 4.21 -2.28
N GLY A 26 -10.26 5.53 -2.52
CA GLY A 26 -10.82 6.48 -1.55
C GLY A 26 -10.01 6.43 -0.25
N ASN A 27 -10.69 6.10 0.87
CA ASN A 27 -10.04 5.97 2.18
C ASN A 27 -9.55 4.55 2.48
N SER A 28 -9.90 3.58 1.62
CA SER A 28 -9.53 2.19 1.82
C SER A 28 -8.14 1.90 1.28
N VAL A 29 -7.31 1.23 2.08
CA VAL A 29 -5.92 0.91 1.75
C VAL A 29 -5.63 -0.54 2.12
N ILE A 30 -5.09 -1.30 1.18
CA ILE A 30 -4.54 -2.63 1.42
C ILE A 30 -3.09 -2.71 0.95
N LEU A 31 -2.32 -3.61 1.55
CA LEU A 31 -0.99 -3.97 1.10
C LEU A 31 -1.00 -5.36 0.48
N HIS A 32 -0.28 -5.54 -0.61
CA HIS A 32 -0.08 -6.82 -1.27
C HIS A 32 1.41 -7.20 -1.26
N ASP A 33 1.67 -8.45 -0.89
CA ASP A 33 2.99 -9.10 -0.92
C ASP A 33 4.08 -8.25 -0.23
N VAL A 34 3.97 -8.13 1.09
CA VAL A 34 4.70 -7.18 1.94
C VAL A 34 6.08 -7.71 2.36
N GLY A 35 6.86 -8.20 1.40
CA GLY A 35 8.16 -8.84 1.59
C GLY A 35 9.32 -7.93 2.02
N ILE A 36 9.10 -6.63 2.19
CA ILE A 36 10.10 -5.68 2.73
C ILE A 36 9.86 -5.38 4.22
N SER A 37 10.86 -4.81 4.91
CA SER A 37 10.73 -4.52 6.35
C SER A 37 9.63 -3.49 6.66
N CYS A 38 8.96 -3.64 7.81
CA CYS A 38 7.93 -2.71 8.31
C CYS A 38 8.39 -1.24 8.25
N ARG A 39 9.64 -0.95 8.62
CA ARG A 39 10.22 0.40 8.51
C ARG A 39 10.18 0.95 7.07
N ARG A 40 10.51 0.14 6.06
CA ARG A 40 10.47 0.56 4.65
C ARG A 40 9.03 0.77 4.17
N ILE A 41 8.11 -0.10 4.59
CA ILE A 41 6.67 0.02 4.28
C ILE A 41 6.12 1.32 4.84
N VAL A 42 6.31 1.57 6.14
CA VAL A 42 5.81 2.78 6.83
C VAL A 42 6.42 4.05 6.22
N ASN A 43 7.70 4.05 5.86
CA ASN A 43 8.31 5.20 5.19
C ASN A 43 7.71 5.42 3.79
N GLY A 44 7.50 4.36 3.00
CA GLY A 44 6.86 4.47 1.68
C GLY A 44 5.41 4.95 1.75
N LEU A 45 4.65 4.48 2.75
CA LEU A 45 3.29 4.98 2.99
C LEU A 45 3.27 6.47 3.35
N LYS A 46 4.22 6.93 4.17
CA LYS A 46 4.37 8.36 4.50
C LYS A 46 4.67 9.21 3.26
N GLU A 47 5.51 8.73 2.34
CA GLU A 47 5.80 9.41 1.07
C GLU A 47 4.56 9.53 0.18
N LEU A 48 3.61 8.59 0.30
CA LEU A 48 2.31 8.62 -0.37
C LEU A 48 1.22 9.40 0.40
N HIS A 49 1.57 10.03 1.52
CA HIS A 49 0.62 10.67 2.44
C HIS A 49 -0.47 9.72 2.96
N ILE A 50 -0.12 8.45 3.15
CA ILE A 50 -0.99 7.42 3.73
C ILE A 50 -0.52 7.12 5.15
N ASP A 51 -1.44 7.20 6.12
CA ASP A 51 -1.17 6.75 7.48
C ASP A 51 -1.26 5.21 7.53
N MET A 52 -0.33 4.57 8.24
CA MET A 52 -0.38 3.14 8.50
C MET A 52 -1.71 2.72 9.16
N ALA A 53 -2.33 3.60 9.95
CA ALA A 53 -3.65 3.36 10.56
C ALA A 53 -4.80 3.21 9.55
N GLN A 54 -4.61 3.63 8.29
CA GLN A 54 -5.59 3.45 7.21
C GLN A 54 -5.49 2.07 6.55
N VAL A 55 -4.41 1.32 6.80
CA VAL A 55 -4.23 -0.01 6.20
C VAL A 55 -5.20 -0.99 6.85
N GLU A 56 -6.16 -1.46 6.06
CA GLU A 56 -7.23 -2.35 6.52
C GLU A 56 -6.82 -3.82 6.51
N GLY A 57 -5.84 -4.18 5.67
CA GLY A 57 -5.46 -5.56 5.49
C GLY A 57 -4.22 -5.78 4.64
N ILE A 58 -3.71 -7.00 4.76
CA ILE A 58 -2.54 -7.48 4.04
C ILE A 58 -2.92 -8.76 3.30
N PHE A 59 -2.63 -8.81 2.00
CA PHE A 59 -2.72 -10.03 1.19
C PHE A 59 -1.32 -10.57 0.92
N ILE A 60 -1.15 -11.89 1.11
CA ILE A 60 0.11 -12.59 0.95
C ILE A 60 -0.07 -13.64 -0.16
N SER A 61 0.90 -13.74 -1.06
CA SER A 61 0.99 -14.73 -2.14
C SER A 61 1.84 -15.93 -1.77
#